data_AF-A0A7Y4NXR5-F1
#
_entry.id   AF-A0A7Y4NXR5-F1
#
_cell.length_a   1.000
_cell.length_b   1.000
_cell.length_c   1.000
_cell.angle_alpha   90.00
_cell.angle_beta   90.00
_cell.angle_gamma   90.00
#
_symmetry.space_group_name_H-M   'P 1'
#
loop_
_entity.id
_entity.type
_entity.pdbx_description
1 polymer ?
#
loop_
_entity_poly.entity_id
_entity_poly.type
_entity_poly.pdbx_seq_one_letter_code
_entity_poly.pdbx_strand_id
1 'polypeptide(L)'
;MTMDMSRYLGLFISEATEHLEALGRDLVALEREATASTVDSMFRHAHSVKGMASSMGFEPIAMLAHRVEDLVDAVRQDRKLLDRDLVDLLLNAADTLTAQVRAVAANREPEQAEGLLKQLGTRVESLTGHAPAATRVAHVTVLKSSTPGDGGE
;
A
#
# COMPACT_ATOMS: atom_id res chain seq x y z
N MET A 1 18.24 -25.01 6.55
CA MET A 1 16.88 -24.77 6.01
C MET A 1 16.82 -23.35 5.52
N THR A 2 17.23 -23.10 4.28
CA THR A 2 17.01 -21.81 3.62
C THR A 2 15.50 -21.64 3.46
N MET A 3 14.90 -20.70 4.20
CA MET A 3 13.50 -20.32 3.98
C MET A 3 13.30 -20.02 2.50
N ASP A 4 12.33 -20.68 1.86
CA ASP A 4 12.02 -20.47 0.46
C ASP A 4 11.33 -19.11 0.28
N MET A 5 12.15 -18.09 0.07
CA MET A 5 11.73 -16.70 -0.17
C MET A 5 10.75 -16.58 -1.33
N SER A 6 10.80 -17.49 -2.30
CA SER A 6 9.89 -17.52 -3.46
C SER A 6 8.45 -17.82 -3.04
N ARG A 7 8.27 -18.73 -2.07
CA ARG A 7 6.94 -19.04 -1.51
C ARG A 7 6.36 -17.85 -0.75
N TYR A 8 7.18 -17.15 0.03
CA TYR A 8 6.75 -15.95 0.75
C TYR A 8 6.39 -14.81 -0.20
N LEU A 9 7.17 -14.65 -1.28
CA LEU A 9 6.88 -13.67 -2.33
C LEU A 9 5.55 -13.96 -3.03
N GLY A 10 5.29 -15.22 -3.41
CA GLY A 10 4.02 -15.62 -4.02
C GLY A 10 2.82 -15.35 -3.11
N LEU A 11 2.96 -15.66 -1.81
CA LEU A 11 1.92 -15.37 -0.82
C LEU A 11 1.69 -13.86 -0.67
N PHE A 12 2.76 -13.07 -0.56
CA PHE A 12 2.67 -11.61 -0.51
C PHE A 12 1.89 -11.06 -1.70
N ILE A 13 2.24 -11.47 -2.92
CA ILE A 13 1.59 -10.98 -4.14
C ILE A 13 0.09 -11.30 -4.14
N SER A 14 -0.27 -12.55 -3.79
CA SER A 14 -1.67 -12.99 -3.76
C SER A 14 -2.48 -12.19 -2.74
N GLU A 15 -2.04 -12.18 -1.48
CA GLU A 15 -2.75 -11.52 -0.38
C GLU A 15 -2.81 -10.00 -0.55
N ALA A 16 -1.71 -9.38 -1.00
CA ALA A 16 -1.70 -7.94 -1.27
C ALA A 16 -2.67 -7.58 -2.40
N THR A 17 -2.75 -8.40 -3.46
CA THR A 17 -3.69 -8.17 -4.56
C THR A 17 -5.14 -8.28 -4.06
N GLU A 18 -5.48 -9.31 -3.29
CA GLU A 18 -6.83 -9.48 -2.73
C GLU A 18 -7.24 -8.30 -1.83
N HIS A 19 -6.34 -7.84 -0.98
CA HIS A 19 -6.59 -6.68 -0.13
C HIS A 19 -6.76 -5.38 -0.92
N LEU A 20 -5.96 -5.17 -1.98
CA LEU A 20 -6.07 -3.97 -2.81
C LEU A 20 -7.34 -3.95 -3.66
N GLU A 21 -7.75 -5.10 -4.20
CA GLU A 21 -9.03 -5.22 -4.89
C GLU A 21 -10.21 -4.96 -3.96
N ALA A 22 -10.15 -5.46 -2.72
CA ALA A 22 -11.18 -5.20 -1.71
C ALA A 22 -11.21 -3.72 -1.29
N LEU A 23 -10.04 -3.11 -1.06
CA LEU A 23 -9.91 -1.69 -0.78
C LEU A 23 -10.50 -0.83 -1.91
N GLY A 24 -10.22 -1.16 -3.17
CA GLY A 24 -10.79 -0.46 -4.33
C GLY A 24 -12.31 -0.56 -4.39
N ARG A 25 -12.88 -1.74 -4.11
CA ARG A 25 -14.35 -1.91 -4.02
C ARG A 25 -14.95 -1.08 -2.89
N ASP A 26 -14.31 -1.04 -1.73
CA ASP A 26 -14.78 -0.26 -0.59
C ASP A 26 -14.73 1.25 -0.88
N LEU A 27 -13.70 1.73 -1.58
CA LEU A 27 -13.58 3.12 -2.02
C LEU A 27 -14.70 3.53 -2.99
N VAL A 28 -15.02 2.68 -3.97
CA VAL A 28 -16.14 2.93 -4.89
C VAL A 28 -17.48 2.88 -4.16
N ALA A 29 -17.64 1.98 -3.17
CA ALA A 29 -18.84 1.94 -2.35
C ALA A 29 -19.00 3.22 -1.50
N LEU A 30 -17.89 3.81 -1.07
CA LEU A 30 -17.85 5.04 -0.29
C LEU A 30 -18.45 6.24 -1.03
N GLU A 31 -18.35 6.30 -2.37
CA GLU A 31 -18.98 7.34 -3.20
C GLU A 31 -20.52 7.31 -3.11
N ARG A 32 -21.10 6.13 -2.81
CA ARG A 32 -22.55 5.95 -2.68
C ARG A 32 -23.00 6.18 -1.25
N GLU A 33 -22.35 5.50 -0.30
CA GLU A 33 -22.68 5.60 1.12
C GLU A 33 -21.46 5.25 1.99
N ALA A 34 -20.94 6.25 2.70
CA ALA A 34 -19.73 6.10 3.50
C ALA A 34 -19.99 5.47 4.87
N THR A 35 -20.42 4.20 4.97
CA THR A 35 -20.74 3.59 6.27
C THR A 35 -19.52 3.37 7.16
N ALA A 36 -19.71 3.31 8.49
CA ALA A 36 -18.61 3.02 9.42
C ALA A 36 -17.95 1.66 9.13
N SER A 37 -18.75 0.64 8.76
CA SER A 37 -18.23 -0.68 8.40
C SER A 37 -17.35 -0.65 7.14
N THR A 38 -17.70 0.18 6.15
CA THR A 38 -16.89 0.35 4.93
C THR A 38 -15.53 0.96 5.28
N VAL A 39 -15.50 2.02 6.07
CA VAL A 39 -14.25 2.68 6.48
C VAL A 39 -13.38 1.75 7.34
N ASP A 40 -13.97 1.00 8.27
CA ASP A 40 -13.24 -0.01 9.07
C ASP A 40 -12.66 -1.13 8.19
N SER A 41 -13.36 -1.53 7.13
CA SER A 41 -12.88 -2.51 6.15
C SER A 41 -11.67 -1.99 5.39
N MET A 42 -11.75 -0.77 4.87
CA MET A 42 -10.64 -0.10 4.19
C MET A 42 -9.39 -0.02 5.06
N PHE A 43 -9.55 0.34 6.34
CA PHE A 43 -8.42 0.42 7.28
C PHE A 43 -7.74 -0.94 7.46
N ARG A 44 -8.52 -2.03 7.63
CA ARG A 44 -7.95 -3.37 7.75
C ARG A 44 -7.18 -3.77 6.49
N HIS A 45 -7.70 -3.46 5.31
CA HIS A 45 -7.02 -3.75 4.05
C HIS A 45 -5.70 -2.99 3.90
N ALA A 46 -5.72 -1.68 4.14
CA ALA A 46 -4.49 -0.86 4.11
C ALA A 46 -3.46 -1.34 5.14
N HIS A 47 -3.91 -1.65 6.36
CA HIS A 47 -3.05 -2.14 7.44
C HIS A 47 -2.40 -3.48 7.14
N SER A 48 -3.14 -4.43 6.56
CA SER A 48 -2.60 -5.70 6.12
C SER A 48 -1.54 -5.52 5.04
N VAL A 49 -1.82 -4.72 4.00
CA VAL A 49 -0.87 -4.45 2.91
C VAL A 49 0.41 -3.80 3.44
N LYS A 50 0.28 -2.81 4.33
CA LYS A 50 1.42 -2.17 5.01
C LYS A 50 2.27 -3.20 5.77
N GLY A 51 1.64 -4.00 6.63
CA GLY A 51 2.34 -4.98 7.46
C GLY A 51 3.09 -6.03 6.63
N MET A 52 2.47 -6.53 5.58
CA MET A 52 3.10 -7.48 4.66
C MET A 52 4.25 -6.84 3.89
N ALA A 53 4.06 -5.63 3.33
CA ALA A 53 5.11 -4.92 2.59
C ALA A 53 6.30 -4.57 3.48
N SER A 54 6.07 -4.10 4.71
CA SER A 54 7.11 -3.84 5.71
C SER A 54 7.90 -5.10 6.05
N SER A 55 7.23 -6.25 6.16
CA SER A 55 7.88 -7.54 6.47
C SER A 55 8.71 -8.08 5.31
N MET A 56 8.26 -7.83 4.08
CA MET A 56 8.96 -8.21 2.86
C MET A 56 10.07 -7.23 2.45
N GLY A 57 10.13 -6.06 3.09
CA GLY A 57 11.10 -5.00 2.79
C GLY A 57 10.75 -4.15 1.55
N PHE A 58 9.51 -4.18 1.08
CA PHE A 58 9.05 -3.35 -0.03
C PHE A 58 8.69 -1.95 0.45
N GLU A 59 9.71 -1.14 0.75
CA GLU A 59 9.57 0.23 1.28
C GLU A 59 8.56 1.10 0.50
N PRO A 60 8.60 1.17 -0.85
CA PRO A 60 7.67 2.03 -1.59
C PRO A 60 6.20 1.66 -1.38
N ILE A 61 5.91 0.37 -1.22
CA ILE A 61 4.55 -0.14 -0.96
C ILE A 61 4.17 0.14 0.50
N ALA A 62 5.07 -0.14 1.44
CA ALA A 62 4.82 0.07 2.86
C ALA A 62 4.55 1.55 3.19
N MET A 63 5.34 2.47 2.63
CA MET A 63 5.14 3.91 2.83
C MET A 63 3.80 4.39 2.30
N LEU A 64 3.43 3.96 1.09
CA LEU A 64 2.20 4.39 0.45
C LEU A 64 0.97 3.82 1.18
N ALA A 65 1.01 2.54 1.54
CA ALA A 65 -0.06 1.89 2.32
C ALA A 65 -0.23 2.53 3.70
N HIS A 66 0.86 2.92 4.35
CA HIS A 66 0.81 3.64 5.63
C HIS A 66 0.10 5.00 5.50
N ARG A 67 0.38 5.76 4.43
CA ARG A 67 -0.31 7.04 4.20
C ARG A 67 -1.79 6.88 3.91
N VAL A 68 -2.17 5.81 3.21
CA VAL A 68 -3.57 5.43 3.04
C VAL A 68 -4.19 5.09 4.40
N GLU A 69 -3.51 4.28 5.22
CA GLU A 69 -3.96 3.93 6.57
C GLU A 69 -4.19 5.17 7.45
N ASP A 70 -3.26 6.12 7.46
CA ASP A 70 -3.36 7.38 8.23
C ASP A 70 -4.63 8.17 7.85
N LEU A 71 -4.91 8.32 6.55
CA LEU A 71 -6.08 9.05 6.07
C LEU A 71 -7.39 8.32 6.37
N VAL A 72 -7.41 7.00 6.18
CA VAL A 72 -8.59 6.20 6.49
C VAL A 72 -8.85 6.24 8.00
N ASP A 73 -7.82 6.19 8.84
CA ASP A 73 -7.98 6.32 10.29
C ASP A 73 -8.53 7.70 10.71
N ALA A 74 -8.08 8.78 10.08
CA ALA A 74 -8.67 10.10 10.30
C ALA A 74 -10.18 10.11 9.98
N VAL A 75 -10.61 9.47 8.88
CA VAL A 75 -12.03 9.34 8.52
C VAL A 75 -12.80 8.43 9.49
N ARG A 76 -12.15 7.41 10.09
CA ARG A 76 -12.77 6.59 11.14
C ARG A 76 -13.09 7.41 12.39
N GLN A 77 -12.20 8.35 12.73
CA GLN A 77 -12.37 9.23 13.89
C GLN A 77 -13.42 10.31 13.63
N ASP A 78 -13.45 10.90 12.44
CA ASP A 78 -14.50 11.82 12.01
C ASP A 78 -14.87 11.62 10.52
N ARG A 79 -16.02 11.01 10.28
CA ARG A 79 -16.55 10.75 8.93
C ARG A 79 -16.86 12.03 8.14
N LYS A 80 -17.00 13.18 8.80
CA LYS A 80 -17.23 14.47 8.10
C LYS A 80 -16.02 14.97 7.32
N LEU A 81 -14.84 14.41 7.61
CA LEU A 81 -13.61 14.70 6.88
C LEU A 81 -13.60 14.08 5.47
N LEU A 82 -14.55 13.18 5.19
CA LEU A 82 -14.69 12.58 3.88
C LEU A 82 -15.27 13.59 2.88
N ASP A 83 -14.47 13.91 1.87
CA ASP A 83 -14.90 14.65 0.68
C ASP A 83 -14.45 13.93 -0.59
N ARG A 84 -14.94 14.42 -1.73
CA ARG A 84 -14.66 13.83 -3.04
C ARG A 84 -13.16 13.82 -3.37
N ASP A 85 -12.46 14.90 -3.05
CA ASP A 85 -11.03 15.04 -3.31
C ASP A 85 -10.23 14.00 -2.50
N LEU A 86 -10.64 13.69 -1.27
CA LEU A 86 -10.04 12.61 -0.48
C LEU A 86 -10.30 11.24 -1.09
N VAL A 87 -11.52 10.97 -1.57
CA VAL A 87 -11.85 9.68 -2.23
C VAL A 87 -11.02 9.50 -3.49
N ASP A 88 -10.95 10.52 -4.34
CA ASP A 88 -10.15 10.51 -5.58
C ASP A 88 -8.66 10.26 -5.28
N LEU A 89 -8.14 10.89 -4.21
CA LEU A 89 -6.76 10.70 -3.77
C LEU A 89 -6.50 9.27 -3.27
N LEU A 90 -7.44 8.69 -2.51
CA LEU A 90 -7.34 7.31 -2.02
C LEU A 90 -7.46 6.28 -3.15
N LEU A 91 -8.31 6.52 -4.15
CA LEU A 91 -8.39 5.69 -5.36
C LEU A 91 -7.08 5.67 -6.13
N ASN A 92 -6.48 6.85 -6.37
CA ASN A 92 -5.16 6.96 -7.01
C ASN A 92 -4.06 6.22 -6.22
N ALA A 93 -4.11 6.29 -4.88
CA ALA A 93 -3.20 5.54 -4.02
C ALA A 93 -3.41 4.01 -4.12
N ALA A 94 -4.65 3.54 -4.17
CA ALA A 94 -4.96 2.11 -4.36
C ALA A 94 -4.49 1.59 -5.74
N ASP A 95 -4.68 2.38 -6.81
CA ASP A 95 -4.19 2.06 -8.15
C ASP A 95 -2.66 2.00 -8.19
N THR A 96 -1.99 2.96 -7.54
CA THR A 96 -0.53 3.00 -7.45
C THR A 96 0.01 1.82 -6.65
N LEU A 97 -0.60 1.46 -5.51
CA LEU A 97 -0.25 0.26 -4.74
C LEU A 97 -0.40 -1.00 -5.60
N THR A 98 -1.48 -1.11 -6.36
CA THR A 98 -1.73 -2.24 -7.27
C THR A 98 -0.64 -2.32 -8.34
N ALA A 99 -0.23 -1.19 -8.92
CA ALA A 99 0.85 -1.13 -9.88
C ALA A 99 2.20 -1.54 -9.27
N GLN A 100 2.50 -1.13 -8.04
CA GLN A 100 3.72 -1.53 -7.33
C GLN A 100 3.74 -3.04 -7.03
N VAL A 101 2.62 -3.62 -6.57
CA VAL A 101 2.51 -5.08 -6.35
C VAL A 101 2.69 -5.84 -7.68
N ARG A 102 2.13 -5.33 -8.79
CA ARG A 102 2.35 -5.90 -10.13
C ARG A 102 3.81 -5.80 -10.58
N ALA A 103 4.52 -4.73 -10.23
CA ALA A 103 5.95 -4.61 -10.51
C ALA A 103 6.74 -5.70 -9.77
N VAL A 104 6.46 -5.91 -8.48
CA VAL A 104 7.05 -6.99 -7.68
C VAL A 104 6.75 -8.36 -8.29
N ALA A 105 5.51 -8.61 -8.72
CA ALA A 105 5.13 -9.85 -9.40
C ALA A 105 5.86 -10.08 -10.73
N ALA A 106 6.22 -9.00 -11.42
CA ALA A 106 7.05 -9.01 -12.63
C ALA A 106 8.57 -9.01 -12.32
N ASN A 107 8.96 -9.23 -11.05
CA ASN A 107 10.34 -9.23 -10.59
C ASN A 107 11.07 -7.90 -10.86
N ARG A 108 10.34 -6.78 -10.76
CA ARG A 108 10.85 -5.41 -10.85
C ARG A 108 10.72 -4.71 -9.50
N GLU A 109 11.58 -3.74 -9.26
CA GLU A 109 11.47 -2.89 -8.06
C GLU A 109 10.24 -1.98 -8.17
N PRO A 110 9.43 -1.85 -7.10
CA PRO A 110 8.31 -0.92 -7.09
C PRO A 110 8.86 0.52 -7.06
N GLU A 111 8.32 1.39 -7.91
CA GLU A 111 8.72 2.78 -7.97
C GLU A 111 8.19 3.57 -6.77
N GLN A 112 8.98 4.52 -6.27
CA GLN A 112 8.55 5.42 -5.20
C GLN A 112 7.68 6.53 -5.77
N ALA A 113 6.42 6.57 -5.37
CA ALA A 113 5.47 7.60 -5.81
C ALA A 113 5.63 8.91 -5.01
N GLU A 114 6.80 9.55 -5.09
CA GLU A 114 7.17 10.73 -4.28
C GLU A 114 6.11 11.83 -4.30
N GLY A 115 5.60 12.16 -5.49
CA GLY A 115 4.58 13.20 -5.67
C GLY A 115 3.26 12.86 -4.98
N LEU A 116 2.86 11.59 -5.00
CA LEU A 116 1.63 11.12 -4.36
C LEU A 116 1.79 11.01 -2.85
N LEU A 117 2.93 10.49 -2.38
CA LEU A 117 3.29 10.44 -0.96
C LEU A 117 3.26 11.82 -0.31
N LYS A 118 3.77 12.84 -1.02
CA LYS A 118 3.70 14.22 -0.56
C LYS A 118 2.27 14.72 -0.46
N GLN A 119 1.45 14.48 -1.48
CA GLN A 119 0.03 14.89 -1.49
C GLN A 119 -0.75 14.24 -0.34
N LEU A 120 -0.61 12.93 -0.17
CA LEU A 120 -1.22 12.20 0.95
C LEU A 120 -0.74 12.74 2.30
N GLY A 121 0.57 12.99 2.45
CA GLY A 121 1.14 13.55 3.67
C GLY A 121 0.61 14.93 4.02
N THR A 122 0.53 15.84 3.06
CA THR A 122 -0.10 17.16 3.25
C THR A 122 -1.58 17.02 3.61
N ARG A 123 -2.29 16.04 3.02
CA ARG A 123 -3.69 15.79 3.36
C ARG A 123 -3.86 15.28 4.79
N VAL A 124 -2.99 14.37 5.26
CA VAL A 124 -2.99 13.89 6.66
C VAL A 124 -2.81 15.06 7.62
N GLU A 125 -1.81 15.92 7.37
CA GLU A 125 -1.53 17.08 8.22
C GLU A 125 -2.71 18.06 8.24
N SER A 126 -3.32 18.31 7.09
CA SER A 126 -4.50 19.17 7.00
C SER A 126 -5.72 18.64 7.76
N LEU A 127 -5.91 17.31 7.82
CA LEU A 127 -7.08 16.69 8.43
C LEU A 127 -6.90 16.43 9.93
N THR A 128 -5.67 16.13 10.36
CA THR A 128 -5.37 15.68 11.73
C THR A 128 -4.62 16.71 12.55
N GLY A 129 -4.01 17.72 11.92
CA GLY A 129 -3.11 18.68 12.57
C GLY A 129 -1.74 18.11 12.94
N HIS A 130 -1.45 16.86 12.56
CA HIS A 130 -0.20 16.17 12.90
C HIS A 130 0.56 15.76 11.65
N ALA A 131 1.89 15.86 11.70
CA ALA A 131 2.74 15.32 10.67
C ALA A 131 2.58 13.79 10.58
N PRO A 132 2.59 13.23 9.37
CA PRO A 132 2.25 11.83 9.18
C PRO A 132 3.41 10.94 9.67
N ALA A 133 3.08 9.84 10.34
CA ALA A 133 4.05 9.06 11.11
C ALA A 133 5.16 8.46 10.24
N ALA A 134 6.33 8.22 10.84
CA ALA A 134 7.44 7.56 10.15
C ALA A 134 7.13 6.09 9.91
N THR A 135 7.27 5.63 8.66
CA THR A 135 7.14 4.21 8.31
C THR A 135 8.39 3.47 8.74
N ARG A 136 8.23 2.30 9.37
CA ARG A 136 9.34 1.37 9.62
C ARG A 136 9.21 0.19 8.68
N VAL A 137 10.31 -0.14 8.01
CA VAL A 137 10.40 -1.24 7.06
C VAL A 137 11.60 -2.09 7.41
N ALA A 138 11.45 -3.40 7.32
CA ALA A 138 12.58 -4.30 7.48
C ALA A 138 13.48 -4.14 6.25
N HIS A 139 14.78 -3.86 6.46
CA HIS A 139 15.76 -3.94 5.37
C HIS A 139 15.94 -5.40 4.96
N VAL A 140 15.07 -5.90 4.09
CA VAL A 140 15.27 -7.18 3.40
C VAL A 140 16.04 -6.88 2.13
N THR A 141 17.29 -7.32 2.06
CA THR A 141 18.07 -7.25 0.83
C THR A 141 17.44 -8.23 -0.16
N VAL A 142 16.73 -7.72 -1.17
CA VAL A 142 16.25 -8.55 -2.28
C VAL A 142 17.50 -9.16 -2.95
N LEU A 143 17.60 -10.48 -2.89
CA LEU A 143 18.63 -11.25 -3.57
C LEU A 143 18.52 -10.94 -5.07
N LYS A 144 19.49 -10.18 -5.61
CA LYS A 144 19.73 -10.12 -7.05
C LYS A 144 19.86 -11.56 -7.53
N SER A 145 18.89 -12.03 -8.31
CA SER A 145 19.05 -13.26 -9.06
C SER A 145 20.19 -13.04 -10.04
N SER A 146 21.34 -13.65 -9.76
CA SER A 146 22.44 -13.75 -10.70
C SER A 146 21.91 -14.40 -11.98
N THR A 147 21.87 -13.66 -13.07
CA THR A 147 21.73 -14.22 -14.42
C THR A 147 22.82 -15.28 -14.62
N PRO A 148 22.51 -16.50 -15.07
CA PRO A 148 23.54 -17.43 -15.50
C PRO A 148 24.20 -16.83 -16.74
N GLY A 149 25.52 -16.63 -16.67
CA GLY A 149 26.31 -16.24 -17.81
C GLY A 149 26.18 -17.29 -18.90
N ASP A 150 25.71 -16.84 -20.07
CA ASP A 150 25.83 -17.55 -21.33
C ASP A 150 27.33 -17.77 -21.62
N GLY A 151 27.72 -19.03 -21.65
CA GLY A 151 29.09 -19.48 -21.86
C GLY A 151 29.06 -20.74 -22.73
N GLY A 152 28.63 -20.58 -23.98
CA GLY A 152 28.76 -21.58 -25.03
C GLY A 152 29.96 -21.23 -25.92
N GLU A 153 31.03 -22.00 -25.80
CA GLU A 153 31.99 -22.26 -26.88
C GLU A 153 31.48 -23.43 -27.75
#